data_AF-A0A8E1WKV5-F1
#
_entry.id   AF-A0A8E1WKV5-F1
#
_cell.length_a   1.000
_cell.length_b   1.000
_cell.length_c   1.000
_cell.angle_alpha   90.00
_cell.angle_beta   90.00
_cell.angle_gamma   90.00
#
_symmetry.space_group_name_H-M   'P 1'
#
loop_
_entity.id
_entity.type
_entity.pdbx_description
1 polymer ?
#
loop_
_entity_poly.entity_id
_entity_poly.type
_entity_poly.pdbx_seq_one_letter_code
_entity_poly.pdbx_strand_id
1 'polypeptide(L)'
;MNATQAFARDCGYAGQSPAMLAAFEAVRRSGIVEARAAHFARKRVTDAITADPDLIAAMIHPAQSIDEALQDIAAFILRTRNMPTWRRHNHAAAIARAKARRLHLRFFRRFATAILARKAA
;
A
#
# COMPACT_ATOMS: atom_id res chain seq x y z
N MET A 1 -10.87 6.17 -28.98
CA MET A 1 -9.90 5.11 -28.64
C MET A 1 -10.36 4.47 -27.33
N ASN A 2 -10.57 3.16 -27.29
CA ASN A 2 -11.10 2.52 -26.07
C ASN A 2 -10.00 2.28 -25.02
N ALA A 3 -10.40 2.06 -23.76
CA ALA A 3 -9.46 1.91 -22.64
C ALA A 3 -8.48 0.73 -22.83
N THR A 4 -8.92 -0.35 -23.49
CA THR A 4 -8.10 -1.51 -23.81
C THR A 4 -6.99 -1.16 -24.81
N GLN A 5 -7.32 -0.44 -25.89
CA GLN A 5 -6.35 0.01 -26.89
C GLN A 5 -5.35 1.01 -26.27
N ALA A 6 -5.76 1.77 -25.26
CA ALA A 6 -4.89 2.73 -24.57
C ALA A 6 -3.88 1.99 -23.71
N PHE A 7 -4.38 1.10 -22.86
CA PHE A 7 -3.55 0.20 -22.09
C PHE A 7 -2.59 -0.62 -22.94
N ALA A 8 -3.05 -1.18 -24.06
CA ALA A 8 -2.20 -1.95 -24.97
C ALA A 8 -1.08 -1.08 -25.57
N ARG A 9 -1.37 0.16 -25.97
CA ARG A 9 -0.34 1.10 -26.45
C ARG A 9 0.65 1.51 -25.37
N ASP A 10 0.19 1.73 -24.14
CA ASP A 10 1.06 2.02 -22.99
C ASP A 10 1.99 0.84 -22.69
N CYS A 11 1.54 -0.39 -22.97
CA CYS A 11 2.37 -1.60 -22.94
C CYS A 11 3.25 -1.81 -24.18
N GLY A 12 3.27 -0.87 -25.14
CA GLY A 12 4.08 -0.92 -26.36
C GLY A 12 3.43 -1.66 -27.55
N TYR A 13 2.16 -2.04 -27.46
CA TYR A 13 1.44 -2.71 -28.54
C TYR A 13 0.60 -1.74 -29.38
N ALA A 14 1.01 -1.51 -30.63
CA ALA A 14 0.31 -0.65 -31.59
C ALA A 14 -0.61 -1.42 -32.58
N GLY A 15 -0.64 -2.74 -32.50
CA GLY A 15 -1.42 -3.58 -33.41
C GLY A 15 -2.93 -3.57 -33.12
N GLN A 16 -3.70 -4.16 -34.03
CA GLN A 16 -5.16 -4.25 -33.93
C GLN A 16 -5.71 -5.67 -33.84
N SER A 17 -4.84 -6.68 -33.67
CA SER A 17 -5.27 -8.09 -33.52
C SER A 17 -6.32 -8.22 -32.40
N PRO A 18 -7.53 -8.71 -32.70
CA PRO A 18 -8.59 -8.88 -31.71
C PRO A 18 -8.18 -9.78 -30.54
N ALA A 19 -7.42 -10.85 -30.81
CA ALA A 19 -6.93 -11.77 -29.78
C ALA A 19 -5.97 -11.08 -28.80
N MET A 20 -5.06 -10.25 -29.31
CA MET A 20 -4.13 -9.49 -28.47
C MET A 20 -4.86 -8.44 -27.62
N LEU A 21 -5.79 -7.70 -28.22
CA LEU A 21 -6.59 -6.72 -27.48
C LEU A 21 -7.44 -7.38 -26.39
N ALA A 22 -8.01 -8.57 -26.65
CA ALA A 22 -8.72 -9.34 -25.63
C ALA A 22 -7.80 -9.77 -24.47
N ALA A 23 -6.57 -10.19 -24.76
CA ALA A 23 -5.58 -10.52 -23.73
C ALA A 23 -5.21 -9.31 -22.86
N PHE A 24 -4.96 -8.14 -23.49
CA PHE A 24 -4.72 -6.90 -22.76
C PHE A 24 -5.91 -6.47 -21.89
N GLU A 25 -7.14 -6.65 -22.37
CA GLU A 25 -8.33 -6.38 -21.56
C GLU A 25 -8.42 -7.29 -20.34
N ALA A 26 -8.10 -8.58 -20.49
CA ALA A 26 -8.08 -9.54 -19.38
C ALA A 26 -7.04 -9.14 -18.32
N VAL A 27 -5.82 -8.79 -18.74
CA VAL A 27 -4.76 -8.29 -17.84
C VAL A 27 -5.21 -7.02 -17.12
N ARG A 28 -5.74 -6.04 -17.86
CA ARG A 28 -6.23 -4.77 -17.31
C ARG A 28 -7.33 -5.00 -16.26
N ARG A 29 -8.31 -5.87 -16.56
CA ARG A 29 -9.39 -6.21 -15.63
C ARG A 29 -8.88 -6.90 -14.38
N SER A 30 -7.98 -7.87 -14.54
CA SER A 30 -7.35 -8.57 -13.41
C SER A 30 -6.64 -7.58 -12.48
N GLY A 31 -5.82 -6.67 -13.04
CA GLY A 31 -5.15 -5.62 -12.26
C GLY A 31 -6.12 -4.67 -11.54
N ILE A 32 -7.26 -4.32 -12.15
CA ILE A 32 -8.30 -3.51 -11.49
C ILE A 32 -8.90 -4.26 -10.28
N VAL A 33 -9.19 -5.54 -10.43
CA VAL A 33 -9.73 -6.37 -9.35
C VAL A 33 -8.74 -6.42 -8.19
N GLU A 34 -7.47 -6.69 -8.47
CA GLU A 34 -6.42 -6.74 -7.44
C GLU A 34 -6.23 -5.38 -6.75
N ALA A 35 -6.18 -4.29 -7.52
CA ALA A 35 -6.05 -2.94 -6.98
C ALA A 35 -7.22 -2.57 -6.05
N ARG A 36 -8.44 -2.95 -6.42
CA ARG A 36 -9.64 -2.77 -5.58
C ARG A 36 -9.58 -3.60 -4.31
N ALA A 37 -9.21 -4.88 -4.41
CA ALA A 37 -9.05 -5.75 -3.25
C ALA A 37 -8.00 -5.19 -2.27
N ALA A 38 -6.86 -4.75 -2.78
CA ALA A 38 -5.81 -4.10 -1.98
C ALA A 38 -6.30 -2.78 -1.36
N HIS A 39 -7.10 -1.98 -2.08
CA HIS A 39 -7.72 -0.77 -1.53
C HIS A 39 -8.64 -1.09 -0.35
N PHE A 40 -9.57 -2.05 -0.50
CA PHE A 40 -10.48 -2.43 0.57
C PHE A 40 -9.77 -3.05 1.77
N ALA A 41 -8.71 -3.83 1.54
CA ALA A 41 -7.88 -4.35 2.62
C ALA A 41 -7.23 -3.23 3.45
N ARG A 42 -6.68 -2.20 2.79
CA ARG A 42 -6.12 -1.02 3.48
C ARG A 42 -7.21 -0.23 4.20
N LYS A 43 -8.36 0.00 3.55
CA LYS A 43 -9.49 0.70 4.15
C LYS A 43 -9.96 0.02 5.43
N ARG A 44 -10.10 -1.31 5.43
CA ARG A 44 -10.52 -2.08 6.62
C ARG A 44 -9.63 -1.83 7.84
N VAL A 45 -8.31 -1.78 7.66
CA VAL A 45 -7.37 -1.50 8.76
C VAL A 45 -7.51 -0.05 9.23
N THR A 46 -7.66 0.89 8.30
CA THR A 46 -7.91 2.30 8.65
C THR A 46 -9.22 2.49 9.40
N ASP A 47 -10.29 1.83 8.98
CA ASP A 47 -11.60 1.87 9.64
C ASP A 47 -11.50 1.27 11.05
N ALA A 48 -10.77 0.15 11.20
CA ALA A 48 -10.51 -0.46 12.50
C ALA A 48 -9.73 0.48 13.45
N ILE A 49 -8.67 1.14 12.96
CA ILE A 49 -7.91 2.14 13.73
C ILE A 49 -8.79 3.34 14.12
N THR A 50 -9.72 3.73 13.27
CA THR A 50 -10.63 4.84 13.55
C THR A 50 -11.64 4.46 14.63
N ALA A 51 -12.13 3.22 14.62
CA ALA A 51 -13.04 2.69 15.63
C ALA A 51 -12.34 2.43 16.97
N ASP A 52 -11.11 1.89 16.93
CA ASP A 52 -10.26 1.69 18.10
C ASP A 52 -8.84 2.23 17.86
N PRO A 53 -8.58 3.48 18.28
CA PRO A 53 -7.27 4.14 18.20
C PRO A 53 -6.13 3.39 18.89
N ASP A 54 -6.42 2.54 19.89
CA ASP A 54 -5.39 1.87 20.70
C ASP A 54 -4.68 0.79 19.88
N LEU A 55 -5.28 0.34 18.77
CA LEU A 55 -4.66 -0.56 17.79
C LEU A 55 -3.37 0.00 17.18
N ILE A 56 -3.14 1.31 17.24
CA ILE A 56 -1.87 1.91 16.81
C ILE A 56 -0.71 1.45 17.67
N ALA A 57 -0.91 1.21 18.97
CA ALA A 57 0.14 0.74 19.86
C ALA A 57 0.69 -0.62 19.41
N ALA A 58 -0.14 -1.50 18.85
CA ALA A 58 0.31 -2.78 18.30
C ALA A 58 1.16 -2.64 17.01
N MET A 59 1.15 -1.46 16.38
CA MET A 59 1.90 -1.17 15.16
C MET A 59 3.30 -0.61 15.43
N ILE A 60 3.58 -0.14 16.64
CA ILE A 60 4.87 0.47 17.02
C ILE A 60 5.49 -0.30 18.19
N HIS A 61 6.78 -0.10 18.43
CA HIS A 61 7.39 -0.65 19.64
C HIS A 61 6.85 0.11 20.88
N PRO A 62 6.65 -0.54 22.04
CA PRO A 62 6.08 0.13 23.22
C PRO A 62 6.86 1.36 23.68
N ALA A 63 8.17 1.37 23.46
CA ALA A 63 9.06 2.49 23.80
C ALA A 63 9.21 3.55 22.68
N GLN A 64 8.44 3.45 21.60
CA GLN A 64 8.54 4.37 20.45
C GLN A 64 7.34 5.30 20.36
N SER A 65 7.62 6.54 19.99
CA SER A 65 6.64 7.45 19.42
C SER A 65 6.30 7.06 17.97
N ILE A 66 5.18 7.59 17.47
CA ILE A 66 4.76 7.40 16.08
C ILE A 66 5.80 7.97 15.10
N ASP A 67 6.43 9.09 15.44
CA ASP A 67 7.43 9.71 14.57
C ASP A 67 8.71 8.90 14.50
N GLU A 68 9.19 8.35 15.62
CA GLU A 68 10.33 7.42 15.64
C GLU A 68 10.04 6.17 14.83
N ALA A 69 8.86 5.56 15.01
CA ALA A 69 8.45 4.40 14.23
C ALA A 69 8.41 4.71 12.72
N LEU A 70 7.94 5.90 12.32
CA LEU A 70 7.94 6.34 10.92
C LEU A 70 9.35 6.54 10.36
N GLN A 71 10.28 7.07 11.17
CA GLN A 71 11.68 7.24 10.80
C GLN A 71 12.38 5.89 10.62
N ASP A 72 12.20 4.96 11.56
CA ASP A 72 12.75 3.61 11.48
C ASP A 72 12.28 2.85 10.25
N ILE A 73 10.97 2.93 9.95
CA ILE A 73 10.42 2.32 8.75
C ILE A 73 11.02 2.95 7.48
N ALA A 74 11.18 4.27 7.45
CA ALA A 74 11.80 4.96 6.32
C ALA A 74 13.26 4.53 6.12
N ALA A 75 14.03 4.45 7.21
CA ALA A 75 15.42 3.98 7.20
C ALA A 75 15.52 2.51 6.74
N PHE A 76 14.62 1.63 7.22
CA PHE A 76 14.55 0.24 6.79
C PHE A 76 14.28 0.11 5.29
N ILE A 77 13.30 0.85 4.75
CA ILE A 77 12.97 0.83 3.32
C ILE A 77 14.16 1.32 2.49
N LEU A 78 14.81 2.42 2.90
CA LEU A 78 15.96 2.98 2.20
C LEU A 78 17.15 2.00 2.20
N ARG A 79 17.52 1.48 3.38
CA ARG A 79 18.60 0.50 3.53
C ARG A 79 18.36 -0.72 2.65
N THR A 80 17.13 -1.24 2.64
CA THR A 80 16.79 -2.42 1.83
C THR A 80 16.83 -2.13 0.34
N ARG A 81 16.38 -0.95 -0.11
CA ARG A 81 16.47 -0.55 -1.53
C ARG A 81 17.91 -0.60 -2.06
N ASN A 82 18.87 -0.21 -1.21
CA ASN A 82 20.29 -0.17 -1.54
C ASN A 82 21.00 -1.53 -1.43
N MET A 83 20.29 -2.60 -1.07
CA MET A 83 20.87 -3.95 -1.01
C MET A 83 20.98 -4.61 -2.40
N PRO A 84 21.88 -5.59 -2.56
CA PRO A 84 21.89 -6.48 -3.72
C PRO A 84 20.54 -7.20 -3.91
N THR A 85 20.18 -7.50 -5.15
CA THR A 85 18.86 -8.05 -5.53
C THR A 85 18.46 -9.29 -4.74
N TRP A 86 19.37 -10.24 -4.53
CA TRP A 86 19.08 -11.45 -3.77
C TRP A 86 18.68 -11.15 -2.30
N ARG A 87 19.34 -10.20 -1.64
CA ARG A 87 18.97 -9.75 -0.28
C ARG A 87 17.62 -9.03 -0.29
N ARG A 88 17.35 -8.22 -1.33
CA ARG A 88 16.04 -7.54 -1.46
C ARG A 88 14.89 -8.52 -1.56
N HIS A 89 15.06 -9.62 -2.30
CA HIS A 89 14.04 -10.67 -2.40
C HIS A 89 13.75 -11.29 -1.03
N ASN A 90 14.79 -11.59 -0.23
CA ASN A 90 14.64 -12.12 1.13
C ASN A 90 13.88 -11.15 2.05
N HIS A 91 13.95 -9.84 1.78
CA HIS A 91 13.24 -8.81 2.55
C HIS A 91 11.91 -8.37 1.94
N ALA A 92 11.44 -8.95 0.82
CA ALA A 92 10.26 -8.46 0.10
C ALA A 92 9.00 -8.41 0.99
N ALA A 93 8.73 -9.46 1.76
CA ALA A 93 7.60 -9.52 2.69
C ALA A 93 7.73 -8.49 3.83
N ALA A 94 8.96 -8.30 4.35
CA ALA A 94 9.22 -7.31 5.39
C ALA A 94 9.02 -5.88 4.87
N ILE A 95 9.45 -5.58 3.63
CA ILE A 95 9.21 -4.28 2.98
C ILE A 95 7.71 -4.05 2.77
N ALA A 96 6.96 -5.05 2.32
CA ALA A 96 5.52 -4.93 2.13
C ALA A 96 4.81 -4.59 3.45
N ARG A 97 5.14 -5.29 4.54
CA ARG A 97 4.64 -4.99 5.89
C ARG A 97 5.04 -3.59 6.35
N ALA A 98 6.29 -3.19 6.15
CA ALA A 98 6.79 -1.87 6.52
C ALA A 98 6.05 -0.74 5.78
N LYS A 99 5.82 -0.90 4.46
CA LYS A 99 5.04 0.06 3.67
C LYS A 99 3.59 0.16 4.14
N ALA A 100 2.94 -0.98 4.42
CA ALA A 100 1.58 -1.01 4.96
C ALA A 100 1.51 -0.31 6.32
N ARG A 101 2.42 -0.64 7.24
CA ARG A 101 2.51 0.01 8.56
C ARG A 101 2.73 1.51 8.45
N ARG A 102 3.66 1.95 7.59
CA ARG A 102 3.93 3.37 7.32
C ARG A 102 2.69 4.13 6.87
N LEU A 103 1.84 3.52 6.03
CA LEU A 103 0.61 4.16 5.57
C LEU A 103 -0.33 4.46 6.74
N HIS A 104 -0.61 3.46 7.57
CA HIS A 104 -1.54 3.60 8.69
C HIS A 104 -1.03 4.54 9.77
N LEU A 105 0.27 4.49 10.08
CA LEU A 105 0.89 5.44 11.01
C LEU A 105 0.83 6.87 10.49
N ARG A 106 1.05 7.10 9.19
CA ARG A 106 0.90 8.44 8.58
C ARG A 106 -0.54 8.93 8.62
N PHE A 107 -1.49 8.04 8.34
CA PHE A 107 -2.92 8.36 8.43
C PHE A 107 -3.26 8.78 9.85
N PHE A 108 -2.94 7.95 10.84
CA PHE A 108 -3.23 8.24 12.23
C PHE A 108 -2.54 9.52 12.68
N ARG A 109 -1.24 9.70 12.43
CA ARG A 109 -0.53 10.95 12.78
C ARG A 109 -1.22 12.19 12.24
N ARG A 110 -1.76 12.13 11.02
CA ARG A 110 -2.46 13.26 10.39
C ARG A 110 -3.83 13.54 11.03
N PHE A 111 -4.53 12.52 11.49
CA PHE A 111 -5.93 12.63 11.94
C PHE A 111 -6.13 12.29 13.43
N ALA A 112 -5.05 12.10 14.19
CA ALA A 112 -5.08 11.61 15.57
C ALA A 112 -6.00 12.44 16.45
N THR A 113 -5.90 13.76 16.39
CA THR A 113 -6.75 14.68 17.18
C THR A 113 -8.24 14.44 16.92
N ALA A 114 -8.64 14.34 15.65
CA ALA A 114 -10.05 14.13 15.29
C ALA A 114 -10.54 12.72 15.66
N ILE A 115 -9.68 11.72 15.47
CA ILE A 115 -9.97 10.32 15.82
C ILE A 115 -10.16 10.17 17.33
N LEU A 116 -9.24 10.72 18.13
CA LEU A 116 -9.28 10.64 19.58
C LEU A 116 -10.44 11.45 20.16
N ALA A 117 -10.72 12.64 19.61
CA ALA A 117 -11.88 13.43 20.01
C ALA A 117 -13.21 12.67 19.81
N ARG A 118 -13.32 11.87 18.74
CA ARG A 118 -14.51 11.04 18.48
C ARG A 118 -14.64 9.85 19.43
N LYS A 119 -13.53 9.32 19.97
CA LYS A 119 -13.56 8.25 20.98
C LYS A 119 -14.02 8.79 22.36
N ALA A 120 -13.72 10.05 22.64
CA ALA A 120 -14.01 10.69 23.92
C ALA A 120 -15.43 11.29 24.04
N ALA A 121 -16.13 11.44 22.92
CA ALA A 121 -17.51 11.93 22.83
C ALA A 121 -18.51 10.77 22.78
#